data_AF-A0A1Q7AWP5-F1
#
_entry.id   AF-A0A1Q7AWP5-F1
#
_cell.length_a   1.000
_cell.length_b   1.000
_cell.length_c   1.000
_cell.angle_alpha   90.00
_cell.angle_beta   90.00
_cell.angle_gamma   90.00
#
_symmetry.space_group_name_H-M   'P 1'
#
loop_
_entity.id
_entity.type
_entity.pdbx_description
1 polymer ?
#
loop_
_entity_poly.entity_id
_entity_poly.type
_entity_poly.pdbx_seq_one_letter_code
_entity_poly.pdbx_strand_id
1 'polypeptide(L)'
;MVVVTLAVVLACKINTDVNQPVAIEIRLPDSGRVELTDTFRPTARALNGIGDSVQAAFVWASLDTAILAVLDSATGVSLSKTLGTARLQARTGNLISNPQSVTVLPYIDSIRVSGADRDTMFVITAADSLSDSLVVQAYGGE
;
A
#
# COMPACT_ATOMS: atom_id res chain seq x y z
N MET A 1 58.22 -14.98 -23.21
CA MET A 1 57.18 -15.89 -22.69
C MET A 1 56.01 -15.01 -22.24
N VAL A 2 54.97 -14.89 -23.06
CA VAL A 2 53.84 -13.97 -22.81
C VAL A 2 52.83 -14.71 -21.94
N VAL A 3 52.63 -14.22 -20.72
CA VAL A 3 51.61 -14.73 -19.79
C VAL A 3 50.28 -14.10 -20.18
N VAL A 4 49.33 -14.92 -20.65
CA VAL A 4 47.95 -14.49 -20.91
C VAL A 4 47.16 -14.67 -19.62
N THR A 5 46.85 -13.56 -18.95
CA THR A 5 45.96 -13.52 -17.78
C THR A 5 44.52 -13.71 -18.26
N LEU A 6 43.92 -14.85 -17.90
CA LEU A 6 42.53 -15.17 -18.18
C LEU A 6 41.64 -14.31 -17.27
N ALA A 7 41.06 -13.23 -17.82
CA ALA A 7 40.06 -12.44 -17.11
C ALA A 7 38.78 -13.27 -16.96
N VAL A 8 38.49 -13.69 -15.73
CA VAL A 8 37.20 -14.30 -15.39
C VAL A 8 36.15 -13.20 -15.47
N VAL A 9 35.41 -13.17 -16.58
CA VAL A 9 34.20 -12.36 -16.68
C VAL A 9 33.16 -13.06 -15.81
N LEU A 10 32.95 -12.56 -14.59
CA LEU A 10 31.77 -12.87 -13.79
C LEU A 10 30.56 -12.33 -14.54
N ALA A 11 30.07 -13.10 -15.51
CA ALA A 11 28.84 -12.77 -16.21
C ALA A 11 27.74 -12.68 -15.16
N CYS A 12 27.15 -11.49 -14.98
CA CYS A 12 25.85 -11.37 -14.34
C CYS A 12 24.97 -12.42 -15.01
N LYS A 13 24.53 -13.42 -14.24
CA LYS A 13 23.73 -14.53 -14.75
C LYS A 13 22.42 -13.92 -15.26
N ILE A 14 22.37 -13.59 -16.55
CA ILE A 14 21.11 -13.28 -17.22
C ILE A 14 20.27 -14.53 -17.07
N ASN A 15 19.16 -14.38 -16.34
CA ASN A 15 18.22 -15.47 -16.18
C ASN A 15 17.68 -15.82 -17.57
N THR A 16 17.98 -17.02 -18.05
CA THR A 16 17.56 -17.49 -19.37
C THR A 16 16.18 -18.12 -19.35
N ASP A 17 15.62 -18.37 -18.17
CA ASP A 17 14.26 -18.87 -18.02
C ASP A 17 13.28 -17.69 -17.99
N VAL A 18 12.61 -17.48 -19.13
CA VAL A 18 11.64 -16.40 -19.33
C VAL A 18 10.39 -16.54 -18.45
N ASN A 19 10.15 -17.72 -17.87
CA ASN A 19 8.99 -17.96 -17.00
C ASN A 19 9.26 -17.64 -15.53
N GLN A 20 10.51 -17.37 -15.15
CA GLN A 20 10.80 -16.99 -13.76
C GLN A 20 10.29 -15.58 -13.44
N PRO A 21 9.85 -15.33 -12.19
CA PRO A 21 9.57 -13.99 -11.71
C PRO A 21 10.78 -13.05 -11.90
N VAL A 22 10.56 -11.92 -12.58
CA VAL A 22 11.55 -10.86 -12.76
C VAL A 22 11.08 -9.51 -12.20
N ALA A 23 9.77 -9.34 -11.98
CA ALA A 23 9.20 -8.15 -11.36
C ALA A 23 8.06 -8.52 -10.41
N ILE A 24 7.77 -7.62 -9.46
CA ILE A 24 6.62 -7.71 -8.57
C ILE A 24 5.82 -6.41 -8.76
N GLU A 25 4.57 -6.57 -9.15
CA GLU A 25 3.58 -5.50 -9.20
C GLU A 25 2.78 -5.53 -7.89
N ILE A 26 2.71 -4.40 -7.19
CA ILE A 26 1.91 -4.25 -5.98
C ILE A 26 0.73 -3.34 -6.28
N ARG A 27 -0.46 -3.72 -5.80
CA ARG A 27 -1.66 -2.90 -5.84
C ARG A 27 -2.14 -2.65 -4.42
N LEU A 28 -2.15 -1.37 -4.05
CA LEU A 28 -2.70 -0.90 -2.78
C LEU A 28 -4.20 -0.59 -2.94
N PRO A 29 -5.02 -0.87 -1.93
CA PRO A 29 -6.39 -0.35 -1.88
C PRO A 29 -6.35 1.18 -1.82
N ASP A 30 -7.35 1.83 -2.40
CA ASP A 30 -7.52 3.30 -2.43
C ASP A 30 -6.25 4.08 -2.79
N SER A 31 -5.46 3.50 -3.71
CA SER A 31 -4.17 4.06 -4.16
C SER A 31 -3.17 4.32 -3.02
N GLY A 32 -3.24 3.53 -1.95
CA GLY A 32 -2.33 3.63 -0.81
C GLY A 32 -2.74 4.67 0.23
N ARG A 33 -3.95 5.22 0.15
CA ARG A 33 -4.50 6.11 1.18
C ARG A 33 -5.22 5.25 2.21
N VAL A 34 -4.85 5.39 3.49
CA VAL A 34 -5.45 4.64 4.60
C VAL A 34 -5.61 5.57 5.79
N GLU A 35 -6.69 5.42 6.55
CA GLU A 35 -6.89 6.22 7.76
C GLU A 35 -6.01 5.73 8.91
N LEU A 36 -5.82 6.56 9.92
CA LEU A 36 -5.09 6.21 11.13
C LEU A 36 -5.80 5.06 11.86
N THR A 37 -5.05 4.07 12.34
CA THR A 37 -5.54 2.85 13.02
C THR A 37 -6.32 1.85 12.16
N ASP A 38 -6.55 2.16 10.89
CA ASP A 38 -7.16 1.21 9.97
C ASP A 38 -6.22 0.10 9.55
N THR A 39 -6.85 -1.04 9.22
CA THR A 39 -6.16 -2.16 8.59
C THR A 39 -6.48 -2.23 7.11
N PHE A 40 -5.48 -2.56 6.30
CA PHE A 40 -5.67 -2.80 4.88
C PHE A 40 -4.88 -4.02 4.43
N ARG A 41 -5.30 -4.57 3.29
CA ARG A 41 -4.64 -5.70 2.65
C ARG A 41 -4.26 -5.33 1.22
N PRO A 42 -2.96 -5.22 0.89
CA PRO A 42 -2.50 -5.04 -0.47
C PRO A 42 -2.62 -6.36 -1.27
N THR A 43 -2.45 -6.27 -2.58
CA THR A 43 -2.28 -7.45 -3.44
C THR A 43 -0.99 -7.34 -4.23
N ALA A 44 -0.42 -8.48 -4.62
CA ALA A 44 0.78 -8.51 -5.46
C ALA A 44 0.67 -9.58 -6.54
N ARG A 45 1.34 -9.34 -7.67
CA ARG A 45 1.54 -10.29 -8.76
C ARG A 45 3.01 -10.34 -9.13
N ALA A 46 3.50 -11.54 -9.41
CA ALA A 46 4.83 -11.74 -9.94
C ALA A 46 4.71 -11.77 -11.47
N LEU A 47 5.56 -11.01 -12.14
CA LEU A 47 5.60 -10.95 -13.60
C LEU A 47 6.86 -11.63 -14.10
N ASN A 48 6.74 -12.42 -15.17
CA ASN A 48 7.85 -13.09 -15.81
C ASN A 48 8.53 -12.21 -16.87
N GLY A 49 9.55 -12.73 -17.56
CA GLY A 49 10.36 -11.97 -18.53
C GLY A 49 9.59 -11.44 -19.75
N ILE A 50 8.38 -11.93 -19.99
CA ILE A 50 7.50 -11.49 -21.08
C ILE A 50 6.28 -10.70 -20.57
N GLY A 51 6.20 -10.45 -19.26
CA GLY A 51 5.14 -9.66 -18.62
C GLY A 51 3.92 -10.44 -18.15
N ASP A 52 3.94 -11.78 -18.25
CA ASP A 52 2.83 -12.61 -17.79
C ASP A 52 2.85 -12.80 -16.27
N SER A 53 1.67 -12.91 -15.69
CA SER A 53 1.51 -13.23 -14.27
C SER A 53 1.88 -14.68 -14.00
N VAL A 54 2.77 -14.91 -13.04
CA VAL A 54 3.17 -16.24 -12.59
C VAL A 54 2.86 -16.42 -11.10
N GLN A 55 2.61 -17.66 -10.69
CA GLN A 55 2.31 -17.97 -9.30
C GLN A 55 3.54 -17.78 -8.41
N ALA A 56 3.38 -17.06 -7.31
CA ALA A 56 4.43 -16.81 -6.33
C ALA A 56 3.83 -16.64 -4.93
N ALA A 57 4.60 -17.02 -3.91
CA ALA A 57 4.33 -16.63 -2.54
C ALA A 57 5.02 -15.30 -2.23
N PHE A 58 4.33 -14.41 -1.54
CA PHE A 58 4.86 -13.09 -1.19
C PHE A 58 5.09 -12.97 0.30
N VAL A 59 6.19 -12.31 0.66
CA VAL A 59 6.45 -11.87 2.03
C VAL A 59 6.47 -10.35 2.05
N TRP A 60 5.69 -9.77 2.94
CA TRP A 60 5.47 -8.32 3.03
C TRP A 60 6.25 -7.71 4.20
N ALA A 61 6.74 -6.49 3.99
CA ALA A 61 7.42 -5.71 5.00
C ALA A 61 7.18 -4.21 4.80
N SER A 62 7.11 -3.48 5.91
CA SER A 62 7.16 -2.02 5.91
C SER A 62 8.61 -1.57 6.16
N LEU A 63 9.07 -0.60 5.39
CA LEU A 63 10.38 0.04 5.60
C LEU A 63 10.32 1.14 6.67
N ASP A 64 9.11 1.61 7.01
CA ASP A 64 8.86 2.72 7.92
C ASP A 64 7.94 2.25 9.06
N THR A 65 8.47 1.38 9.92
CA THR A 65 7.72 0.63 10.95
C THR A 65 7.16 1.50 12.10
N ALA A 66 7.62 2.75 12.20
CA ALA A 66 7.04 3.76 13.08
C ALA A 66 5.65 4.23 12.59
N ILE A 67 5.43 4.25 11.27
CA ILE A 67 4.21 4.76 10.62
C ILE A 67 3.27 3.61 10.25
N LEU A 68 3.82 2.49 9.78
CA LEU A 68 3.04 1.36 9.26
C LEU A 68 3.61 0.03 9.76
N ALA A 69 2.78 -0.80 10.39
CA ALA A 69 3.14 -2.17 10.77
C ALA A 69 2.52 -3.18 9.80
N VAL A 70 3.29 -4.20 9.39
CA VAL A 70 2.74 -5.38 8.72
C VAL A 70 2.41 -6.40 9.81
N LEU A 71 1.12 -6.67 10.02
CA LEU A 71 0.62 -7.60 11.04
C LEU A 71 0.74 -9.05 10.60
N ASP A 72 0.51 -9.32 9.31
CA ASP A 72 0.68 -10.64 8.70
C ASP A 72 1.55 -10.49 7.45
N SER A 73 2.77 -11.02 7.53
CA SER A 73 3.74 -10.94 6.44
C SER A 73 3.42 -11.84 5.26
N ALA A 74 2.58 -12.87 5.39
CA ALA A 74 2.19 -13.74 4.28
C ALA A 74 1.06 -13.14 3.45
N THR A 75 0.11 -12.45 4.10
CA THR A 75 -1.02 -11.81 3.40
C THR A 75 -0.83 -10.32 3.15
N GLY A 76 0.15 -9.70 3.80
CA GLY A 76 0.40 -8.25 3.73
C GLY A 76 -0.58 -7.41 4.56
N VAL A 77 -1.38 -8.02 5.43
CA VAL A 77 -2.32 -7.26 6.27
C VAL A 77 -1.49 -6.31 7.13
N SER A 78 -1.81 -5.03 7.02
CA SER A 78 -1.03 -3.94 7.61
C SER A 78 -1.92 -3.01 8.41
N LEU A 79 -1.36 -2.42 9.46
CA LEU A 79 -1.99 -1.46 10.36
C LEU A 79 -1.25 -0.12 10.26
N SER A 80 -1.99 0.96 9.99
CA SER A 80 -1.48 2.33 10.09
C SER A 80 -1.38 2.76 11.57
N LYS A 81 -0.23 3.31 11.95
CA LYS A 81 0.07 3.64 13.36
C LYS A 81 0.15 5.14 13.64
N THR A 82 0.68 5.89 12.69
CA THR A 82 0.99 7.32 12.83
C THR A 82 0.71 8.01 11.51
N LEU A 83 0.29 9.27 11.55
CA LEU A 83 0.16 10.10 10.35
C LEU A 83 1.49 10.22 9.61
N GLY A 84 1.43 10.29 8.27
CA GLY A 84 2.60 10.45 7.42
C GLY A 84 2.58 9.50 6.22
N THR A 85 3.75 9.29 5.61
CA THR A 85 3.90 8.35 4.50
C THR A 85 4.89 7.25 4.87
N ALA A 86 4.48 6.00 4.68
CA ALA A 86 5.31 4.81 4.84
C ALA A 86 5.55 4.14 3.48
N ARG A 87 6.60 3.32 3.39
CA ARG A 87 6.90 2.51 2.21
C ARG A 87 6.67 1.04 2.52
N LEU A 88 5.83 0.39 1.71
CA LEU A 88 5.51 -1.02 1.78
C LEU A 88 6.20 -1.78 0.64
N GLN A 89 6.76 -2.96 0.94
CA GLN A 89 7.39 -3.83 -0.05
C GLN A 89 6.86 -5.26 0.07
N ALA A 90 6.90 -5.95 -1.07
CA ALA A 90 6.71 -7.39 -1.16
C ALA A 90 7.99 -8.02 -1.75
N ARG A 91 8.28 -9.25 -1.35
CA ARG A 91 9.34 -10.07 -1.93
C ARG A 91 8.86 -11.47 -2.25
N THR A 92 9.43 -12.08 -3.28
CA THR A 92 9.31 -13.51 -3.55
C THR A 92 10.71 -14.08 -3.79
N GLY A 93 11.12 -15.07 -2.99
CA GLY A 93 12.51 -15.51 -2.95
C GLY A 93 13.48 -14.34 -2.69
N ASN A 94 14.39 -14.11 -3.64
CA ASN A 94 15.37 -13.02 -3.62
C ASN A 94 14.92 -11.77 -4.40
N LEU A 95 13.78 -11.82 -5.10
CA LEU A 95 13.22 -10.69 -5.83
C LEU A 95 12.45 -9.80 -4.86
N ILE A 96 12.80 -8.52 -4.82
CA ILE A 96 12.16 -7.49 -3.97
C ILE A 96 11.50 -6.47 -4.89
N SER A 97 10.26 -6.07 -4.56
CA SER A 97 9.53 -5.05 -5.31
C SER A 97 10.13 -3.65 -5.15
N ASN A 98 9.76 -2.73 -6.03
CA ASN A 98 9.85 -1.31 -5.70
C ASN A 98 8.97 -1.01 -4.48
N PRO A 99 9.42 -0.16 -3.54
CA PRO A 99 8.57 0.28 -2.44
C PRO A 99 7.36 1.05 -2.96
N GLN A 100 6.17 0.74 -2.43
CA GLN A 100 4.95 1.49 -2.67
C GLN A 100 4.66 2.43 -1.52
N SER A 101 4.29 3.66 -1.83
CA SER A 101 3.92 4.66 -0.83
C SER A 101 2.53 4.40 -0.27
N VAL A 102 2.42 4.37 1.05
CA VAL A 102 1.17 4.33 1.81
C VAL A 102 1.08 5.63 2.59
N THR A 103 0.07 6.45 2.31
CA THR A 103 -0.20 7.70 3.02
C THR A 103 -1.25 7.45 4.09
N VAL A 104 -0.85 7.63 5.35
CA VAL A 104 -1.74 7.55 6.51
C VAL A 104 -2.39 8.92 6.71
N LEU A 105 -3.69 8.95 6.56
CA LEU A 105 -4.55 10.11 6.73
C LEU A 105 -5.11 10.16 8.15
N PRO A 106 -5.54 11.34 8.63
CA PRO A 106 -6.43 11.44 9.78
C PRO A 106 -7.73 10.65 9.58
N TYR A 107 -8.47 10.44 10.66
CA TYR A 107 -9.81 9.83 10.61
C TYR A 107 -10.71 10.62 9.65
N ILE A 108 -11.52 9.95 8.85
CA ILE A 108 -12.55 10.63 8.04
C ILE A 108 -13.73 11.01 8.94
N ASP A 109 -14.13 12.27 8.86
CA ASP A 109 -15.39 12.73 9.45
C ASP A 109 -16.56 12.17 8.64
N SER A 110 -17.47 11.46 9.33
CA SER A 110 -18.75 11.06 8.76
C SER A 110 -19.90 11.73 9.51
N ILE A 111 -20.90 12.19 8.77
CA ILE A 111 -22.16 12.67 9.32
C ILE A 111 -23.25 11.65 9.03
N ARG A 112 -24.05 11.32 10.04
CA ARG A 112 -25.26 10.51 9.88
C ARG A 112 -26.47 11.27 10.39
N VAL A 113 -27.55 11.26 9.61
CA VAL A 113 -28.85 11.74 10.07
C VAL A 113 -29.45 10.67 10.98
N SER A 114 -29.77 11.03 12.22
CA SER A 114 -30.50 10.15 13.14
C SER A 114 -31.84 10.77 13.50
N GLY A 115 -32.95 10.08 13.23
CA GLY A 115 -34.30 10.54 13.53
C GLY A 115 -35.18 10.63 12.28
N ALA A 116 -36.38 11.20 12.45
CA ALA A 116 -37.27 11.48 11.33
C ALA A 116 -36.68 12.58 10.43
N ASP A 117 -36.97 12.51 9.13
CA ASP A 117 -36.62 13.56 8.18
C ASP A 117 -37.22 14.90 8.66
N ARG A 118 -36.39 15.95 8.70
CA ARG A 118 -36.77 17.31 9.09
C ARG A 118 -36.21 18.29 8.09
N ASP A 119 -36.97 19.34 7.79
CA ASP A 119 -36.55 20.44 6.89
C ASP A 119 -35.34 21.22 7.41
N THR A 120 -35.09 21.17 8.71
CA THR A 120 -33.95 21.84 9.35
C THR A 120 -33.21 20.89 10.28
N MET A 121 -31.90 20.87 10.10
CA MET A 121 -30.96 20.02 10.84
C MET A 121 -29.89 20.92 11.45
N PHE A 122 -29.60 20.72 12.73
CA PHE A 122 -28.47 21.39 13.41
C PHE A 122 -27.32 20.40 13.52
N VAL A 123 -26.18 20.74 12.91
CA VAL A 123 -24.94 19.99 13.09
C VAL A 123 -24.28 20.48 14.37
N ILE A 124 -24.27 19.63 15.40
CA ILE A 124 -23.57 19.89 16.65
C ILE A 124 -22.36 18.95 16.68
N THR A 125 -21.24 19.40 16.12
CA THR A 125 -19.96 18.69 16.24
C THR A 125 -19.08 19.41 17.24
N ALA A 126 -18.39 18.65 18.10
CA ALA A 126 -17.15 19.15 18.68
C ALA A 126 -16.11 19.06 17.57
N ALA A 127 -15.55 20.19 17.15
CA ALA A 127 -14.49 20.19 16.15
C ALA A 127 -13.30 19.36 16.65
N ASP A 128 -12.95 18.32 15.91
CA ASP A 128 -11.68 17.62 16.01
C ASP A 128 -10.70 18.35 15.09
N SER A 129 -9.50 18.68 15.58
CA SER A 129 -8.49 19.40 14.78
C SER A 129 -7.70 18.51 13.82
N LEU A 130 -8.00 17.22 13.74
CA LEU A 130 -7.32 16.26 12.88
C LEU A 130 -7.96 16.15 11.49
N SER A 131 -9.25 16.50 11.36
CA SER A 131 -9.99 16.47 10.10
C SER A 131 -10.12 17.86 9.46
N ASP A 132 -10.21 17.93 8.13
CA ASP A 132 -10.55 19.17 7.42
C ASP A 132 -12.03 19.54 7.64
N SER A 133 -12.44 20.76 7.25
CA SER A 133 -13.81 21.24 7.43
C SER A 133 -14.81 20.45 6.58
N LEU A 134 -15.76 19.77 7.23
CA LEU A 134 -16.92 19.18 6.56
C LEU A 134 -17.93 20.27 6.16
N VAL A 135 -18.14 20.48 4.86
CA VAL A 135 -19.20 21.37 4.34
C VAL A 135 -20.45 20.54 4.05
N VAL A 136 -21.55 20.87 4.70
CA VAL A 136 -22.84 20.20 4.53
C VAL A 136 -23.82 21.14 3.82
N GLN A 137 -24.44 20.67 2.74
CA GLN A 137 -25.58 21.32 2.11
C GLN A 137 -26.82 20.44 2.26
N ALA A 138 -27.82 20.94 2.99
CA ALA A 138 -29.11 20.28 3.14
C ALA A 138 -30.13 20.96 2.21
N TYR A 139 -31.02 20.16 1.61
CA TYR A 139 -32.14 20.63 0.80
C TYR A 139 -33.44 20.14 1.45
N GLY A 140 -34.36 21.07 1.75
CA GLY A 140 -35.73 20.74 2.19
C GLY A 140 -36.65 20.53 1.00
N GLY A 141 -37.53 19.53 1.08
CA GLY A 141 -38.60 19.31 0.09
C GLY A 141 -39.85 20.08 0.50
N GLU A 142 -40.54 20.69 -0.48
CA GLU A 142 -41.82 21.37 -0.28
C GLU A 142 -42.96 20.43 0.17
#